data_AF-A0A2H9N0W2-F1
#
_entry.id   AF-A0A2H9N0W2-F1
#
_cell.length_a   1.000
_cell.length_b   1.000
_cell.length_c   1.000
_cell.angle_alpha   90.00
_cell.angle_beta   90.00
_cell.angle_gamma   90.00
#
_symmetry.space_group_name_H-M   'P 1'
#
loop_
_entity.id
_entity.type
_entity.pdbx_description
1 polymer ?
#
loop_
_entity_poly.entity_id
_entity_poly.type
_entity_poly.pdbx_seq_one_letter_code
_entity_poly.pdbx_strand_id
1 'polypeptide(L)'
;MKRTFAFALFLTTVVVLSGCTSEKPIGGERDVHGCLTPAGYSWDDEIKACLRPWEIKDESQRIAAKIAVEYVGQSKGLTVVQVDVMKCQGCFVVHFDSYGERTEVALQDWNIVGRSDLTYEEALLIAQESACTKEGNLTNASFYNENTKTWWIGLDAEKPGCAPACVVSEDTRTAEINWRCTGAIPD
;
A
#
# COMPACT_ATOMS: atom_id res chain seq x y z
N MET A 1 88.27 26.44 -36.30
CA MET A 1 86.84 26.27 -35.97
C MET A 1 86.64 24.90 -35.34
N LYS A 2 86.37 24.80 -34.04
CA LYS A 2 85.99 23.55 -33.37
C LYS A 2 84.65 23.80 -32.68
N ARG A 3 83.56 23.24 -33.22
CA ARG A 3 82.22 23.34 -32.64
C ARG A 3 81.98 22.10 -31.77
N THR A 4 81.92 22.34 -30.47
CA THR A 4 81.53 21.41 -29.42
C THR A 4 80.04 21.07 -29.58
N PHE A 5 79.69 19.79 -29.71
CA PHE A 5 78.31 19.32 -29.62
C PHE A 5 78.13 18.62 -28.27
N ALA A 6 77.36 19.24 -27.37
CA ALA A 6 76.90 18.61 -26.13
C ALA A 6 75.55 17.95 -26.41
N PHE A 7 75.50 16.61 -26.37
CA PHE A 7 74.26 15.84 -26.40
C PHE A 7 73.67 15.82 -24.99
N ALA A 8 72.64 16.61 -24.73
CA ALA A 8 71.83 16.51 -23.52
C ALA A 8 70.78 15.41 -23.73
N LEU A 9 70.99 14.25 -23.12
CA LEU A 9 70.04 13.14 -23.10
C LEU A 9 68.95 13.45 -22.06
N PHE A 10 67.81 13.97 -22.50
CA PHE A 10 66.62 14.17 -21.67
C PHE A 10 65.94 12.82 -21.44
N LEU A 11 66.16 12.21 -20.28
CA LEU A 11 65.50 10.98 -19.84
C LEU A 11 64.08 11.35 -19.35
N THR A 12 63.10 11.44 -20.24
CA THR A 12 61.70 11.62 -19.87
C THR A 12 61.15 10.29 -19.34
N THR A 13 61.11 10.14 -18.01
CA THR A 13 60.40 9.04 -17.36
C THR A 13 58.91 9.16 -17.65
N VAL A 14 58.38 8.26 -18.47
CA VAL A 14 56.94 8.13 -18.71
C VAL A 14 56.29 7.62 -17.43
N VAL A 15 55.63 8.52 -16.69
CA VAL A 15 54.81 8.15 -15.53
C VAL A 15 53.50 7.57 -16.09
N VAL A 16 53.39 6.24 -16.09
CA VAL A 16 52.15 5.54 -16.45
C VAL A 16 51.21 5.64 -15.25
N LEU A 17 50.28 6.60 -15.28
CA LEU A 17 49.15 6.66 -14.36
C LEU A 17 48.17 5.54 -14.75
N SER A 18 48.32 4.36 -14.16
CA SER A 18 47.30 3.31 -14.23
C SER A 18 46.06 3.78 -13.47
N GLY A 19 45.08 4.32 -14.20
CA GLY A 19 43.75 4.55 -13.66
C GLY A 19 43.09 3.20 -13.34
N CYS A 20 42.60 3.04 -12.12
CA CYS A 20 41.70 1.94 -11.78
C CYS A 20 40.37 2.16 -12.50
N THR A 21 40.09 1.40 -13.55
CA THR A 21 38.74 1.30 -14.11
C THR A 21 37.87 0.58 -13.07
N SER A 22 37.00 1.31 -12.38
CA SER A 22 35.93 0.71 -11.57
C SER A 22 34.96 0.04 -12.54
N GLU A 23 35.00 -1.28 -12.67
CA GLU A 23 33.99 -2.03 -13.40
C GLU A 23 32.61 -1.69 -12.81
N LYS A 24 31.68 -1.24 -13.66
CA LYS A 24 30.30 -1.05 -13.24
C LYS A 24 29.75 -2.41 -12.81
N PRO A 25 29.18 -2.55 -11.60
CA PRO A 25 28.57 -3.81 -11.20
C PRO A 25 27.53 -4.24 -12.24
N ILE A 26 27.57 -5.51 -12.63
CA ILE A 26 26.62 -6.08 -13.59
C ILE A 26 25.27 -6.24 -12.86
N GLY A 27 24.22 -5.60 -13.38
CA GLY A 27 22.87 -5.67 -12.83
C GLY A 27 22.50 -4.47 -11.95
N GLY A 28 21.31 -4.51 -11.35
CA GLY A 28 20.77 -3.42 -10.51
C GLY A 28 20.26 -2.20 -11.29
N GLU A 29 20.38 -2.21 -12.62
CA GLU A 29 19.92 -1.13 -13.49
C GLU A 29 18.39 -1.02 -13.46
N ARG A 30 17.91 0.21 -13.28
CA ARG A 30 16.48 0.52 -13.25
C ARG A 30 16.14 1.55 -14.32
N ASP A 31 14.96 1.43 -14.91
CA ASP A 31 14.44 2.41 -15.86
C ASP A 31 13.92 3.69 -15.15
N VAL A 32 13.29 4.58 -15.92
CA VAL A 32 12.74 5.85 -15.41
C VAL A 32 11.61 5.65 -14.39
N HIS A 33 10.90 4.52 -14.48
CA HIS A 33 9.84 4.12 -13.56
C HIS A 33 10.38 3.35 -12.34
N GLY A 34 11.68 3.03 -12.33
CA GLY A 34 12.32 2.27 -11.26
C GLY A 34 12.27 0.76 -11.47
N CYS A 35 11.86 0.26 -12.63
CA CYS A 35 11.76 -1.17 -12.90
C CYS A 35 13.12 -1.79 -13.11
N LEU A 36 13.39 -2.92 -12.44
CA LEU A 36 14.66 -3.65 -12.54
C LEU A 36 14.73 -4.42 -13.86
N THR A 37 15.12 -3.73 -14.93
CA THR A 37 15.11 -4.24 -16.31
C THR A 37 15.93 -5.52 -16.51
N PRO A 38 17.15 -5.67 -15.94
CA PRO A 38 17.92 -6.90 -16.09
C PRO A 38 17.26 -8.14 -15.46
N ALA A 39 16.36 -7.95 -14.48
CA ALA A 39 15.57 -9.04 -13.88
C ALA A 39 14.27 -9.34 -14.65
N GLY A 40 14.03 -8.62 -15.76
CA GLY A 40 12.86 -8.80 -16.62
C GLY A 40 11.67 -7.91 -16.28
N TYR A 41 11.79 -7.00 -15.31
CA TYR A 41 10.71 -6.09 -14.97
C TYR A 41 10.60 -4.94 -15.97
N SER A 42 9.38 -4.69 -16.43
CA SER A 42 9.02 -3.56 -17.30
C SER A 42 7.83 -2.81 -16.73
N TRP A 43 7.78 -1.50 -16.94
CA TRP A 43 6.63 -0.69 -16.57
C TRP A 43 5.38 -1.08 -17.37
N ASP A 44 4.26 -1.32 -16.68
CA ASP A 44 2.94 -1.48 -17.28
C ASP A 44 2.12 -0.21 -17.01
N ASP A 45 1.69 0.47 -18.07
CA ASP A 45 0.99 1.76 -17.94
C ASP A 45 -0.47 1.61 -17.46
N GLU A 46 -1.07 0.43 -17.58
CA GLU A 46 -2.43 0.23 -17.09
C GLU A 46 -2.43 -0.10 -15.59
N ILE A 47 -1.51 -0.98 -15.18
CA ILE A 47 -1.37 -1.41 -13.78
C ILE A 47 -0.60 -0.38 -12.96
N LYS A 48 0.23 0.46 -13.61
CA LYS A 48 1.05 1.50 -12.95
C LYS A 48 2.05 0.92 -11.96
N ALA A 49 2.65 -0.22 -12.31
CA ALA A 49 3.71 -0.88 -11.56
C ALA A 49 4.67 -1.62 -12.51
N CYS A 50 5.82 -2.02 -11.97
CA CYS A 50 6.78 -2.87 -12.65
C CYS A 50 6.33 -4.33 -12.61
N LEU A 51 6.21 -4.96 -13.77
CA LEU A 51 5.72 -6.32 -13.92
C LEU A 51 6.69 -7.18 -14.73
N ARG A 52 6.59 -8.49 -14.56
CA ARG A 52 7.05 -9.47 -15.55
C ARG A 52 5.82 -9.98 -16.31
N PRO A 53 5.56 -9.53 -17.55
CA PRO A 53 4.30 -9.85 -18.24
C PRO A 53 4.01 -11.35 -18.38
N TRP A 54 5.05 -12.20 -18.43
CA TRP A 54 4.91 -13.66 -18.50
C TRP A 54 4.52 -14.34 -17.18
N GLU A 55 4.55 -13.62 -16.05
CA GLU A 55 4.12 -14.14 -14.75
C GLU A 55 2.63 -13.94 -14.50
N ILE A 56 2.04 -12.90 -15.12
CA ILE A 56 0.60 -12.66 -15.11
C ILE A 56 -0.05 -13.61 -16.11
N LYS A 57 -0.76 -14.63 -15.60
CA LYS A 57 -1.24 -15.77 -16.42
C LYS A 57 -2.56 -15.51 -17.13
N ASP A 58 -3.40 -14.66 -16.56
CA ASP A 58 -4.74 -14.39 -17.08
C ASP A 58 -5.23 -13.00 -16.65
N GLU A 59 -6.39 -12.62 -17.20
CA GLU A 59 -7.04 -11.35 -16.93
C GLU A 59 -7.40 -11.17 -15.46
N SER A 60 -7.69 -12.26 -14.74
CA SER A 60 -8.07 -12.18 -13.33
C SER A 60 -6.88 -11.76 -12.45
N GLN A 61 -5.69 -12.28 -12.73
CA GLN A 61 -4.46 -11.83 -12.09
C GLN A 61 -4.10 -10.39 -12.47
N ARG A 62 -4.36 -9.98 -13.73
CA ARG A 62 -4.15 -8.60 -14.20
C ARG A 62 -5.03 -7.61 -13.43
N ILE A 63 -6.32 -7.93 -13.27
CA ILE A 63 -7.28 -7.13 -12.50
C ILE A 63 -6.89 -7.09 -11.01
N ALA A 64 -6.53 -8.23 -10.42
CA ALA A 64 -6.10 -8.28 -9.01
C ALA A 64 -4.88 -7.40 -8.75
N ALA A 65 -3.87 -7.46 -9.62
CA ALA A 65 -2.69 -6.60 -9.55
C ALA A 65 -3.06 -5.11 -9.65
N LYS A 66 -3.96 -4.76 -10.56
CA LYS A 66 -4.45 -3.38 -10.73
C LYS A 66 -5.14 -2.85 -9.47
N ILE A 67 -6.09 -3.60 -8.91
CA ILE A 67 -6.81 -3.23 -7.67
C ILE A 67 -5.81 -3.04 -6.52
N ALA A 68 -4.86 -3.96 -6.37
CA ALA A 68 -3.87 -3.90 -5.30
C ALA A 68 -2.89 -2.73 -5.46
N VAL A 69 -2.45 -2.41 -6.68
CA VAL A 69 -1.60 -1.22 -6.93
C VAL A 69 -2.35 0.08 -6.63
N GLU A 70 -3.62 0.17 -7.02
CA GLU A 70 -4.46 1.32 -6.70
C GLU A 70 -4.60 1.53 -5.18
N TYR A 71 -4.69 0.44 -4.41
CA TYR A 71 -4.74 0.49 -2.95
C TYR A 71 -3.41 0.92 -2.30
N VAL A 72 -2.28 0.34 -2.74
CA VAL A 72 -0.94 0.66 -2.19
C VAL A 72 -0.51 2.08 -2.55
N GLY A 73 -0.99 2.59 -3.68
CA GLY A 73 -0.59 3.89 -4.22
C GLY A 73 0.66 3.77 -5.10
N GLN A 74 0.64 4.53 -6.19
CA GLN A 74 1.70 4.50 -7.19
C GLN A 74 2.99 5.10 -6.62
N SER A 75 4.08 4.35 -6.73
CA SER A 75 5.41 4.83 -6.36
C SER A 75 6.46 4.34 -7.36
N LYS A 76 7.51 5.14 -7.55
CA LYS A 76 8.61 4.78 -8.44
C LYS A 76 9.29 3.51 -7.93
N GLY A 77 9.34 2.46 -8.74
CA GLY A 77 9.96 1.19 -8.39
C GLY A 77 9.00 0.19 -7.72
N LEU A 78 7.72 0.55 -7.55
CA LEU A 78 6.69 -0.39 -7.11
C LEU A 78 6.62 -1.57 -8.07
N THR A 79 6.88 -2.77 -7.58
CA THR A 79 7.00 -3.98 -8.38
C THR A 79 6.01 -5.02 -7.90
N VAL A 80 5.13 -5.53 -8.77
CA VAL A 80 4.35 -6.73 -8.46
C VAL A 80 5.25 -7.92 -8.69
N VAL A 81 5.62 -8.61 -7.62
CA VAL A 81 6.56 -9.75 -7.69
C VAL A 81 5.84 -11.08 -7.88
N GLN A 82 4.60 -11.20 -7.39
CA GLN A 82 3.80 -12.42 -7.46
C GLN A 82 2.32 -12.10 -7.27
N VAL A 83 1.46 -12.84 -7.97
CA VAL A 83 0.00 -12.84 -7.77
C VAL A 83 -0.44 -14.27 -7.50
N ASP A 84 -0.75 -14.57 -6.24
CA ASP A 84 -1.25 -15.88 -5.84
C ASP A 84 -2.76 -15.95 -6.04
N VAL A 85 -3.23 -17.04 -6.65
CA VAL A 85 -4.66 -17.32 -6.84
C VAL A 85 -5.15 -18.19 -5.69
N MET A 86 -6.22 -17.75 -5.02
CA MET A 86 -6.76 -18.44 -3.84
C MET A 86 -7.97 -19.31 -4.20
N LYS A 87 -8.54 -20.01 -3.20
CA LYS A 87 -9.60 -21.02 -3.38
C LYS A 87 -11.01 -20.45 -3.66
N CYS A 88 -11.17 -19.13 -3.76
CA CYS A 88 -12.44 -18.47 -4.03
C CYS A 88 -12.36 -17.57 -5.26
N GLN A 89 -13.51 -17.34 -5.91
CA GLN A 89 -13.62 -16.44 -7.04
C GLN A 89 -13.30 -15.01 -6.57
N GLY A 90 -12.38 -14.33 -7.27
CA GLY A 90 -11.97 -12.97 -6.89
C GLY A 90 -11.01 -12.90 -5.70
N CYS A 91 -10.44 -14.03 -5.28
CA CYS A 91 -9.52 -14.08 -4.15
C CYS A 91 -8.08 -14.22 -4.59
N PHE A 92 -7.24 -13.28 -4.17
CA PHE A 92 -5.84 -13.20 -4.57
C PHE A 92 -4.96 -12.73 -3.42
N VAL A 93 -3.67 -13.04 -3.45
CA VAL A 93 -2.67 -12.33 -2.66
C VAL A 93 -1.65 -11.74 -3.63
N VAL A 94 -1.57 -10.40 -3.66
CA VAL A 94 -0.63 -9.67 -4.51
C VAL A 94 0.56 -9.27 -3.67
N HIS A 95 1.74 -9.72 -4.06
CA HIS A 95 2.99 -9.45 -3.40
C HIS A 95 3.71 -8.31 -4.11
N PHE A 96 4.19 -7.36 -3.33
CA PHE A 96 4.94 -6.20 -3.81
C PHE A 96 6.37 -6.20 -3.30
N ASP A 97 7.25 -5.59 -4.09
CA ASP A 97 8.57 -5.12 -3.66
C ASP A 97 8.72 -3.65 -4.04
N SER A 98 9.17 -2.84 -3.09
CA SER A 98 9.60 -1.47 -3.32
C SER A 98 10.98 -1.29 -2.70
N TYR A 99 12.01 -1.37 -3.54
CA TYR A 99 13.42 -1.27 -3.13
C TYR A 99 13.81 -2.21 -1.97
N GLY A 100 13.28 -3.43 -1.97
CA GLY A 100 13.56 -4.45 -0.94
C GLY A 100 12.59 -4.45 0.25
N GLU A 101 11.68 -3.48 0.33
CA GLU A 101 10.55 -3.53 1.24
C GLU A 101 9.43 -4.37 0.61
N ARG A 102 9.04 -5.46 1.29
CA ARG A 102 8.00 -6.38 0.82
C ARG A 102 6.71 -6.17 1.58
N THR A 103 5.62 -6.06 0.83
CA THR A 103 4.26 -5.95 1.34
C THR A 103 3.35 -6.88 0.56
N GLU A 104 2.20 -7.20 1.14
CA GLU A 104 1.18 -8.02 0.50
C GLU A 104 -0.19 -7.36 0.63
N VAL A 105 -1.03 -7.59 -0.37
CA VAL A 105 -2.43 -7.14 -0.39
C VAL A 105 -3.29 -8.35 -0.71
N ALA A 106 -4.16 -8.70 0.22
CA ALA A 106 -5.12 -9.78 0.04
C ALA A 106 -6.43 -9.24 -0.53
N LEU A 107 -7.01 -9.97 -1.48
CA LEU A 107 -8.32 -9.72 -2.05
C LEU A 107 -9.26 -10.88 -1.68
N GLN A 108 -10.51 -10.56 -1.38
CA GLN A 108 -11.62 -11.48 -1.26
C GLN A 108 -12.83 -10.91 -2.00
N ASP A 109 -13.43 -11.70 -2.89
CA ASP A 109 -14.55 -11.27 -3.74
C ASP A 109 -14.24 -9.95 -4.49
N TRP A 110 -12.99 -9.80 -4.98
CA TRP A 110 -12.46 -8.58 -5.62
C TRP A 110 -12.33 -7.34 -4.73
N ASN A 111 -12.51 -7.47 -3.41
CA ASN A 111 -12.34 -6.38 -2.45
C ASN A 111 -11.06 -6.58 -1.61
N ILE A 112 -10.42 -5.49 -1.21
CA ILE A 112 -9.23 -5.51 -0.36
C ILE A 112 -9.62 -6.00 1.04
N VAL A 113 -8.96 -7.06 1.52
CA VAL A 113 -9.14 -7.54 2.89
C VAL A 113 -8.42 -6.60 3.86
N GLY A 114 -9.11 -6.20 4.93
CA GLY A 114 -8.55 -5.28 5.94
C GLY A 114 -8.62 -3.80 5.56
N ARG A 115 -9.19 -3.46 4.41
CA ARG A 115 -9.59 -2.08 4.09
C ARG A 115 -10.99 -1.83 4.66
N SER A 116 -11.13 -0.81 5.48
CA SER A 116 -12.44 -0.19 5.72
C SER A 116 -12.68 0.79 4.57
N ASP A 117 -13.71 0.56 3.77
CA ASP A 117 -14.16 1.52 2.74
C ASP A 117 -14.86 2.75 3.34
N LEU A 118 -15.10 2.74 4.65
CA LEU A 118 -15.66 3.85 5.40
C LEU A 118 -14.61 4.38 6.38
N THR A 119 -14.12 5.59 6.14
CA THR A 119 -13.22 6.30 7.07
C THR A 119 -13.97 6.71 8.34
N TYR A 120 -13.23 7.05 9.41
CA TYR A 120 -13.86 7.59 10.62
C TYR A 120 -14.62 8.90 10.33
N GLU A 121 -14.06 9.76 9.49
CA GLU A 121 -14.66 11.03 9.09
C GLU A 121 -15.99 10.82 8.35
N GLU A 122 -16.03 9.88 7.40
CA GLU A 122 -17.27 9.53 6.70
C GLU A 122 -18.28 8.87 7.63
N ALA A 123 -17.84 7.97 8.52
CA ALA A 123 -18.71 7.36 9.52
C ALA A 123 -19.31 8.42 10.46
N LEU A 124 -18.52 9.41 10.86
CA LEU A 124 -18.97 10.52 11.69
C LEU A 124 -20.04 11.36 10.97
N LEU A 125 -19.88 11.63 9.68
CA LEU A 125 -20.91 12.32 8.88
C LEU A 125 -22.21 11.53 8.82
N ILE A 126 -22.16 10.23 8.55
CA ILE A 126 -23.35 9.35 8.55
C ILE A 126 -24.01 9.35 9.93
N ALA A 127 -23.23 9.25 11.01
CA ALA A 127 -23.75 9.30 12.37
C ALA A 127 -24.42 10.65 12.69
N GLN A 128 -23.83 11.77 12.25
CA GLN A 128 -24.36 13.11 12.46
C GLN A 128 -25.72 13.32 11.78
N GLU A 129 -25.91 12.73 10.60
CA GLU A 129 -27.15 12.82 9.82
C GLU A 129 -28.22 11.78 10.22
N SER A 130 -27.92 10.91 11.19
CA SER A 130 -28.78 9.79 11.56
C SER A 130 -29.74 10.08 12.73
N ALA A 131 -30.45 9.05 13.17
CA ALA A 131 -31.25 9.12 14.40
C ALA A 131 -30.40 9.23 15.68
N CYS A 132 -29.10 8.90 15.63
CA CYS A 132 -28.23 8.95 16.81
C CYS A 132 -28.18 10.35 17.43
N THR A 133 -28.05 11.40 16.62
CA THR A 133 -27.98 12.80 17.10
C THR A 133 -29.32 13.33 17.61
N LYS A 134 -30.42 12.61 17.37
CA LYS A 134 -31.73 12.93 17.97
C LYS A 134 -31.83 12.42 19.41
N GLU A 135 -31.07 11.38 19.75
CA GLU A 135 -31.07 10.75 21.07
C GLU A 135 -30.02 11.36 22.01
N GLY A 136 -28.86 11.74 21.48
CA GLY A 136 -27.76 12.27 22.28
C GLY A 136 -26.62 12.84 21.45
N ASN A 137 -25.59 13.34 22.14
CA ASN A 137 -24.42 13.91 21.46
C ASN A 137 -23.39 12.82 21.12
N LEU A 138 -22.83 12.86 19.92
CA LEU A 138 -21.70 12.00 19.57
C LEU A 138 -20.44 12.45 20.32
N THR A 139 -19.64 11.48 20.77
CA THR A 139 -18.38 11.70 21.48
C THR A 139 -17.19 11.34 20.59
N ASN A 140 -15.98 11.72 21.01
CA ASN A 140 -14.74 11.35 20.31
C ASN A 140 -14.31 9.90 20.57
N ALA A 141 -14.99 9.17 21.45
CA ALA A 141 -14.68 7.78 21.70
C ALA A 141 -15.18 6.94 20.51
N SER A 142 -14.29 6.32 19.75
CA SER A 142 -14.68 5.47 18.65
C SER A 142 -13.75 4.28 18.47
N PHE A 143 -14.26 3.23 17.83
CA PHE A 143 -13.44 2.14 17.31
C PHE A 143 -14.13 1.51 16.09
N TYR A 144 -13.34 0.90 15.21
CA TYR A 144 -13.85 0.12 14.10
C TYR A 144 -13.81 -1.38 14.46
N ASN A 145 -14.89 -2.09 14.16
CA ASN A 145 -14.98 -3.54 14.31
C ASN A 145 -14.90 -4.20 12.94
N GLU A 146 -13.74 -4.79 12.62
CA GLU A 146 -13.49 -5.46 11.34
C GLU A 146 -14.40 -6.67 11.10
N ASN A 147 -14.81 -7.39 12.16
CA ASN A 147 -15.64 -8.59 12.02
C ASN A 147 -17.05 -8.26 11.52
N THR A 148 -17.60 -7.12 11.97
CA THR A 148 -18.95 -6.67 11.61
C THR A 148 -18.93 -5.53 10.60
N LYS A 149 -17.75 -5.08 10.18
CA LYS A 149 -17.53 -3.90 9.34
C LYS A 149 -18.33 -2.67 9.79
N THR A 150 -18.19 -2.35 11.07
CA THR A 150 -18.94 -1.25 11.69
C THR A 150 -18.06 -0.30 12.47
N TRP A 151 -18.29 1.00 12.33
CA TRP A 151 -17.77 2.01 13.23
C TRP A 151 -18.69 2.15 14.44
N TRP A 152 -18.11 2.07 15.64
CA TRP A 152 -18.80 2.31 16.89
C TRP A 152 -18.35 3.65 17.42
N ILE A 153 -19.23 4.63 17.37
CA ILE A 153 -18.99 6.00 17.86
C ILE A 153 -19.75 6.16 19.17
N GLY A 154 -19.10 6.61 20.23
CA GLY A 154 -19.71 6.79 21.54
C GLY A 154 -20.82 7.84 21.47
N LEU A 155 -21.92 7.54 22.14
CA LEU A 155 -23.12 8.40 22.18
C LEU A 155 -23.39 8.77 23.64
N ASP A 156 -23.58 10.05 23.91
CA ASP A 156 -23.97 10.58 25.22
C ASP A 156 -25.50 10.69 25.28
N ALA A 157 -26.14 9.58 25.63
CA ALA A 157 -27.58 9.45 25.77
C ALA A 157 -27.93 8.66 27.04
N GLU A 158 -28.96 9.10 27.74
CA GLU A 158 -29.31 8.54 29.05
C GLU A 158 -30.33 7.40 28.94
N LYS A 159 -29.91 6.20 29.36
CA LYS A 159 -30.80 5.07 29.58
C LYS A 159 -30.30 4.24 30.75
N PRO A 160 -31.08 4.07 31.85
CA PRO A 160 -30.62 3.37 33.04
C PRO A 160 -30.07 1.98 32.75
N GLY A 161 -28.87 1.69 33.25
CA GLY A 161 -28.19 0.41 33.09
C GLY A 161 -27.63 0.14 31.68
N CYS A 162 -27.60 1.13 30.79
CA CYS A 162 -27.14 0.97 29.41
C CYS A 162 -25.99 1.89 29.04
N ALA A 163 -25.10 1.41 28.18
CA ALA A 163 -24.03 2.18 27.55
C ALA A 163 -24.28 2.25 26.03
N PRO A 164 -24.81 3.37 25.49
CA PRO A 164 -25.10 3.50 24.08
C PRO A 164 -23.85 3.71 23.22
N ALA A 165 -23.99 3.39 21.93
CA ALA A 165 -23.10 3.81 20.86
C ALA A 165 -23.90 4.01 19.58
N CYS A 166 -23.52 4.98 18.77
CA CYS A 166 -23.97 5.07 17.39
C CYS A 166 -23.12 4.14 16.53
N VAL A 167 -23.75 3.11 15.97
CA VAL A 167 -23.09 2.09 15.15
C VAL A 167 -23.37 2.38 13.69
N VAL A 168 -22.32 2.62 12.93
CA VAL A 168 -22.38 2.93 11.49
C VAL A 168 -21.90 1.72 10.71
N SER A 169 -22.75 1.22 9.82
CA SER A 169 -22.44 0.10 8.93
C SER A 169 -21.69 0.58 7.69
N GLU A 170 -20.53 -0.02 7.40
CA GLU A 170 -19.78 0.23 6.18
C GLU A 170 -20.56 -0.24 4.94
N ASP A 171 -21.18 -1.42 5.00
CA ASP A 171 -21.86 -2.05 3.87
C ASP A 171 -23.13 -1.30 3.46
N THR A 172 -23.92 -0.85 4.45
CA THR A 172 -25.23 -0.19 4.18
C THR A 172 -25.15 1.33 4.24
N ARG A 173 -24.06 1.90 4.77
CA ARG A 173 -23.90 3.34 5.03
C ARG A 173 -25.05 3.95 5.84
N THR A 174 -25.55 3.18 6.81
CA THR A 174 -26.59 3.60 7.75
C THR A 174 -26.07 3.56 9.17
N ALA A 175 -26.62 4.40 10.03
CA ALA A 175 -26.30 4.40 11.45
C ALA A 175 -27.52 4.11 12.33
N GLU A 176 -27.29 3.29 13.35
CA GLU A 176 -28.30 2.90 14.34
C GLU A 176 -27.72 2.92 15.76
N ILE A 177 -28.56 3.11 16.77
CA ILE A 177 -28.11 3.14 18.17
C ILE A 177 -28.06 1.71 18.71
N ASN A 178 -26.90 1.31 19.20
CA ASN A 178 -26.73 0.05 19.93
C ASN A 178 -26.65 0.30 21.43
N TRP A 179 -27.66 -0.19 22.16
CA TRP A 179 -27.74 -0.10 23.61
C TRP A 179 -27.16 -1.35 24.26
N ARG A 180 -25.96 -1.25 24.83
CA ARG A 180 -25.36 -2.34 25.61
C ARG A 180 -25.78 -2.22 27.05
N CYS A 181 -26.87 -2.89 27.41
CA CYS A 181 -27.45 -2.85 28.75
C CYS A 181 -26.99 -4.03 29.62
N THR A 182 -26.67 -3.76 30.88
CA THR A 182 -26.43 -4.79 31.90
C THR A 182 -27.62 -4.85 32.85
N GLY A 183 -28.25 -6.02 32.96
CA GLY A 183 -29.47 -6.19 33.75
C GLY A 183 -29.20 -6.45 35.23
N ALA A 184 -29.51 -5.45 36.07
CA ALA A 184 -30.63 -5.54 37.00
C ALA A 184 -31.04 -4.10 37.35
N ILE A 185 -32.16 -3.64 36.79
CA ILE A 185 -32.85 -2.43 37.26
C ILE A 185 -33.58 -2.87 38.54
N PRO A 186 -33.31 -2.29 39.73
CA PRO A 186 -34.16 -2.52 40.89
C PRO A 186 -35.54 -1.95 40.61
N ASP A 187 -36.59 -2.73 40.92
CA ASP A 187 -38.01 -2.35 40.82
C ASP A 187 -38.32 -1.00 41.52
#